data_AF-G0TRN8-F1
#
_entry.id   AF-G0TRN8-F1
#
_cell.length_a   1.000
_cell.length_b   1.000
_cell.length_c   1.000
_cell.angle_alpha   90.00
_cell.angle_beta   90.00
_cell.angle_gamma   90.00
#
_symmetry.space_group_name_H-M   'P 1'
#
loop_
_entity.id
_entity.type
_entity.pdbx_description
1 polymer ?
#
loop_
_entity_poly.entity_id
_entity_poly.type
_entity_poly.pdbx_seq_one_letter_code
_entity_poly.pdbx_strand_id
1 'polypeptide(L)'
;MPAPRLYVRQFTFTHEVALGDCDVMESPACGTEHSVPVVSVTLQVLAFGQRCFWVHVSEKREGPNTPPPAFGSCAVALCGVGRDGSSATLIDDATPLSQEQSAGCAPNPQVLFANSLAQRLARRLERTCKSGVAVYVACGITSDKRVDLLGTPAGYGSSVTMRFGSEVFKNIMELMHEEVLKEETTTEGDVTL
;
A
#
# COMPACT_ATOMS: atom_id res chain seq x y z
N MET A 1 9.88 -3.28 25.82
CA MET A 1 9.32 -3.52 24.47
C MET A 1 10.44 -4.03 23.59
N PRO A 2 10.24 -5.12 22.82
CA PRO A 2 11.23 -5.59 21.86
C PRO A 2 11.50 -4.51 20.80
N ALA A 3 12.69 -4.55 20.20
CA ALA A 3 13.04 -3.65 19.10
C ALA A 3 12.09 -3.86 17.91
N PRO A 4 11.69 -2.79 17.20
CA PRO A 4 10.86 -2.93 16.01
C PRO A 4 11.61 -3.71 14.94
N ARG A 5 10.89 -4.57 14.23
CA ARG A 5 11.43 -5.37 13.12
C ARG A 5 10.99 -4.77 11.80
N LEU A 6 11.92 -4.69 10.86
CA LEU A 6 11.69 -4.19 9.51
C LEU A 6 11.62 -5.36 8.53
N TYR A 7 10.51 -5.44 7.81
CA TYR A 7 10.28 -6.42 6.75
C TYR A 7 10.13 -5.68 5.42
N VAL A 8 10.76 -6.21 4.37
CA VAL A 8 10.80 -5.57 3.06
C VAL A 8 10.39 -6.55 1.97
N ARG A 9 9.48 -6.13 1.10
CA ARG A 9 9.07 -6.89 -0.09
C ARG A 9 9.11 -6.00 -1.31
N GLN A 10 9.63 -6.52 -2.42
CA GLN A 10 9.57 -5.85 -3.72
C GLN A 10 8.71 -6.69 -4.66
N PHE A 11 7.88 -6.02 -5.46
CA PHE A 11 7.12 -6.67 -6.53
C PHE A 11 6.94 -5.71 -7.70
N THR A 12 6.64 -6.26 -8.88
CA THR A 12 6.33 -5.46 -10.08
C THR A 12 4.84 -5.59 -10.37
N PHE A 13 4.14 -4.46 -10.40
CA PHE A 13 2.76 -4.41 -10.83
C PHE A 13 2.70 -4.38 -12.36
N THR A 14 1.97 -5.32 -12.94
CA THR A 14 1.76 -5.43 -14.38
C THR A 14 0.29 -5.16 -14.72
N HIS A 15 0.03 -4.67 -15.93
CA HIS A 15 -1.30 -4.48 -16.46
C HIS A 15 -1.48 -5.29 -17.73
N GLU A 16 -2.56 -6.08 -17.78
CA GLU A 16 -2.96 -6.82 -18.97
C GLU A 16 -3.65 -5.87 -19.95
N VAL A 17 -3.10 -5.78 -21.15
CA VAL A 17 -3.71 -5.05 -22.26
C VAL A 17 -4.28 -6.08 -23.23
N ALA A 18 -5.59 -5.99 -23.49
CA ALA A 18 -6.19 -6.75 -24.57
C ALA A 18 -5.56 -6.25 -25.89
N LEU A 19 -4.87 -7.15 -26.60
CA LEU A 19 -4.49 -6.88 -27.99
C LEU A 19 -5.79 -6.71 -28.77
N GLY A 20 -6.07 -5.47 -29.19
CA GLY A 20 -7.26 -5.17 -29.96
C GLY A 20 -7.32 -6.09 -31.18
N ASP A 21 -8.53 -6.53 -31.53
CA ASP A 21 -8.84 -7.23 -32.78
C ASP A 21 -8.28 -6.42 -33.95
N CYS A 22 -7.09 -6.76 -34.40
CA CYS A 22 -6.70 -6.47 -35.77
C CYS A 22 -7.61 -7.35 -36.62
N ASP A 23 -8.62 -6.72 -37.23
CA ASP A 23 -9.51 -7.28 -38.27
C ASP A 23 -8.68 -7.81 -39.46
N VAL A 24 -8.00 -8.93 -39.26
CA VAL A 24 -7.39 -9.73 -40.30
C VAL A 24 -7.94 -11.13 -40.11
N MET A 25 -8.89 -11.44 -40.98
CA MET A 25 -9.48 -12.77 -41.16
C MET A 25 -8.41 -13.87 -41.10
N GLU A 26 -8.75 -14.94 -40.37
CA GLU A 26 -8.13 -16.29 -40.37
C GLU A 26 -6.99 -16.58 -39.38
N SER A 27 -7.33 -16.84 -38.10
CA SER A 27 -7.08 -18.14 -37.42
C SER A 27 -7.42 -18.09 -35.92
N PRO A 28 -8.00 -19.16 -35.32
CA PRO A 28 -8.29 -19.22 -33.90
C PRO A 28 -7.05 -19.68 -33.11
N ALA A 29 -6.08 -18.79 -32.93
CA ALA A 29 -4.96 -19.02 -32.02
C ALA A 29 -5.12 -18.10 -30.80
N CYS A 30 -5.57 -18.70 -29.70
CA CYS A 30 -5.45 -18.26 -28.31
C CYS A 30 -4.93 -16.82 -28.12
N GLY A 31 -5.83 -15.87 -27.86
CA GLY A 31 -5.48 -14.49 -27.53
C GLY A 31 -4.49 -14.48 -26.37
N THR A 32 -3.24 -14.15 -26.67
CA THR A 32 -2.19 -14.05 -25.68
C THR A 32 -2.33 -12.69 -25.01
N GLU A 33 -2.97 -12.65 -23.85
CA GLU A 33 -3.05 -11.43 -23.03
C GLU A 33 -1.62 -10.92 -22.78
N HIS A 34 -1.32 -9.69 -23.23
CA HIS A 34 0.00 -9.12 -23.08
C HIS A 34 0.09 -8.36 -21.75
N SER A 35 0.95 -8.83 -20.84
CA SER A 35 1.17 -8.20 -19.55
C SER A 35 2.33 -7.19 -19.63
N VAL A 36 2.05 -5.92 -19.38
CA VAL A 36 3.03 -4.83 -19.45
C VAL A 36 3.44 -4.40 -18.03
N PRO A 37 4.74 -4.35 -17.69
CA PRO A 37 5.18 -3.84 -16.39
C PRO A 37 4.89 -2.34 -16.27
N VAL A 38 4.13 -1.97 -15.23
CA VAL A 38 3.74 -0.58 -14.98
C VAL A 38 4.71 0.07 -14.01
N VAL A 39 4.92 -0.55 -12.85
CA VAL A 39 5.77 0.00 -11.78
C VAL A 39 6.36 -1.10 -10.92
N SER A 40 7.61 -0.95 -10.51
CA SER A 40 8.20 -1.77 -9.44
C SER A 40 8.02 -1.05 -8.10
N VAL A 41 7.45 -1.75 -7.12
CA VAL A 41 7.08 -1.22 -5.82
C VAL A 41 7.97 -1.86 -4.75
N THR A 42 8.37 -1.05 -3.77
CA THR A 42 8.97 -1.50 -2.51
C THR A 42 7.98 -1.26 -1.37
N LEU A 43 7.66 -2.34 -0.67
CA LEU A 43 6.85 -2.35 0.55
C LEU A 43 7.78 -2.52 1.74
N GLN A 44 7.68 -1.64 2.71
CA GLN A 44 8.40 -1.73 3.98
C GLN A 44 7.38 -1.77 5.10
N VAL A 45 7.47 -2.76 5.97
CA VAL A 45 6.60 -2.91 7.15
C VAL A 45 7.48 -2.93 8.38
N LEU A 46 7.31 -1.94 9.27
CA LEU A 46 7.87 -1.99 10.62
C LEU A 46 6.77 -2.43 11.59
N ALA A 47 7.04 -3.49 12.34
CA ALA A 47 6.12 -3.99 13.37
C ALA A 47 6.62 -3.62 14.77
N PHE A 48 5.74 -3.02 15.57
CA PHE A 48 5.92 -2.74 16.98
C PHE A 48 5.03 -3.71 17.78
N GLY A 49 5.48 -4.97 17.88
CA GLY A 49 4.66 -6.07 18.38
C GLY A 49 3.46 -6.37 17.47
N GLN A 50 2.37 -6.88 18.03
CA GLN A 50 1.18 -7.31 17.27
C GLN A 50 0.12 -6.21 17.04
N ARG A 51 0.34 -5.01 17.56
CA ARG A 51 -0.71 -3.98 17.66
C ARG A 51 -0.40 -2.70 16.92
N CYS A 52 0.83 -2.49 16.47
CA CYS A 52 1.19 -1.24 15.81
C CYS A 52 2.10 -1.53 14.62
N PHE A 53 1.69 -1.08 13.44
CA PHE A 53 2.37 -1.34 12.19
C PHE A 53 2.60 -0.04 11.44
N TRP A 54 3.83 0.16 10.97
CA TRP A 54 4.17 1.21 10.04
C TRP A 54 4.40 0.61 8.66
N VAL A 55 3.67 1.07 7.66
CA VAL A 55 3.77 0.61 6.28
C VAL A 55 4.22 1.77 5.42
N HIS A 56 5.26 1.56 4.62
CA HIS A 56 5.69 2.50 3.60
C HIS A 56 5.63 1.83 2.23
N VAL A 57 4.86 2.45 1.33
CA VAL A 57 4.69 2.03 -0.07
C VAL A 57 5.41 3.04 -0.94
N SER A 58 6.44 2.60 -1.66
CA SER A 58 7.25 3.48 -2.49
C SER A 58 7.67 2.81 -3.79
N GLU A 59 8.14 3.60 -4.73
CA GLU A 59 8.71 3.07 -5.97
C GLU A 59 10.08 2.45 -5.71
N LYS A 60 10.38 1.37 -6.44
CA LYS A 60 11.67 0.71 -6.35
C LYS A 60 12.76 1.67 -6.82
N ARG A 61 13.79 1.79 -6.00
CA ARG A 61 15.00 2.55 -6.34
C ARG A 61 15.77 1.82 -7.44
N GLU A 62 15.94 2.46 -8.58
CA GLU A 62 16.81 1.99 -9.64
C GLU A 62 18.13 2.76 -9.58
N GLY A 63 19.20 2.09 -9.10
CA GLY A 63 20.56 2.63 -9.11
C GLY A 63 21.11 3.09 -7.75
N PRO A 64 22.45 3.13 -7.62
CA PRO A 64 23.13 3.43 -6.35
C PRO A 64 23.13 4.92 -5.96
N ASN A 65 22.87 5.82 -6.92
CA ASN A 65 22.91 7.29 -6.73
C ASN A 65 21.52 7.95 -6.64
N THR A 66 20.46 7.16 -6.80
CA THR A 66 19.08 7.66 -6.78
C THR A 66 18.73 8.11 -5.36
N PRO A 67 18.06 9.24 -5.11
CA PRO A 67 17.70 9.63 -3.75
C PRO A 67 16.87 8.53 -3.05
N PRO A 68 16.84 8.50 -1.70
CA PRO A 68 15.91 7.63 -0.99
C PRO A 68 14.47 7.95 -1.44
N PRO A 69 13.58 6.95 -1.49
CA PRO A 69 12.20 7.21 -1.89
C PRO A 69 11.57 8.25 -0.98
N ALA A 70 10.81 9.18 -1.56
CA ALA A 70 10.06 10.16 -0.78
C ALA A 70 9.10 9.43 0.17
N PHE A 71 8.91 9.98 1.37
CA PHE A 71 7.99 9.39 2.33
C PHE A 71 6.53 9.56 1.90
N GLY A 72 6.24 10.71 1.29
CA GLY A 72 4.93 11.08 0.76
C GLY A 72 3.85 11.19 1.82
N SER A 73 2.60 11.08 1.37
CA SER A 73 1.43 11.29 2.23
C SER A 73 1.25 10.15 3.23
N CYS A 74 0.93 10.49 4.48
CA CYS A 74 0.78 9.53 5.57
C CYS A 74 -0.61 9.58 6.20
N ALA A 75 -1.20 8.42 6.39
CA ALA A 75 -2.47 8.22 7.09
C ALA A 75 -2.35 7.18 8.20
N VAL A 76 -3.22 7.27 9.19
CA VAL A 76 -3.33 6.30 10.27
C VAL A 76 -4.76 5.78 10.39
N ALA A 77 -4.89 4.50 10.69
CA ALA A 77 -6.16 3.90 11.08
C ALA A 77 -6.00 3.12 12.39
N LEU A 78 -7.00 3.28 13.26
CA LEU A 78 -7.13 2.59 14.53
C LEU A 78 -8.39 1.71 14.48
N CYS A 79 -8.25 0.43 14.80
CA CYS A 79 -9.37 -0.51 14.86
C CYS A 79 -9.30 -1.30 16.17
N GLY A 80 -10.43 -1.54 16.83
CA GLY A 80 -10.50 -2.33 18.08
C GLY A 80 -9.91 -1.65 19.33
N VAL A 81 -9.50 -0.37 19.25
CA VAL A 81 -9.02 0.44 20.39
C VAL A 81 -10.16 1.26 21.05
N GLY A 82 -11.35 1.26 20.44
CA GLY A 82 -12.54 1.99 20.91
C GLY A 82 -13.82 1.45 20.25
N ARG A 83 -14.98 2.04 20.60
CA ARG A 83 -16.32 1.56 20.16
C ARG A 83 -16.56 1.73 18.65
N ASP A 84 -15.82 2.62 17.99
CA ASP A 84 -15.84 2.87 16.55
C ASP A 84 -14.41 2.95 15.98
N GLY A 85 -14.14 2.27 14.87
CA GLY A 85 -12.85 2.36 14.16
C GLY A 85 -12.69 3.74 13.52
N SER A 86 -11.55 4.39 13.73
CA SER A 86 -11.29 5.76 13.27
C SER A 86 -10.05 5.81 12.38
N SER A 87 -10.04 6.71 11.40
CA SER A 87 -8.88 6.99 10.55
C SER A 87 -8.64 8.48 10.45
N ALA A 88 -7.37 8.88 10.40
CA ALA A 88 -6.97 10.27 10.26
C ALA A 88 -5.76 10.40 9.32
N THR A 89 -5.70 11.49 8.56
CA THR A 89 -4.51 11.88 7.81
C THR A 89 -3.51 12.52 8.77
N LEU A 90 -2.24 12.08 8.74
CA LEU A 90 -1.18 12.62 9.59
C LEU A 90 -0.27 13.60 8.84
N ILE A 91 0.03 13.30 7.58
CA ILE A 91 0.87 14.12 6.72
C ILE A 91 0.18 14.20 5.36
N ASP A 92 -0.17 15.41 4.95
CA ASP A 92 -0.54 15.71 3.56
C ASP A 92 0.62 16.48 2.94
N ASP A 93 1.42 15.78 2.14
CA ASP A 93 2.59 16.36 1.46
C ASP A 93 2.10 17.07 0.18
N ALA A 94 1.20 18.04 0.36
CA ALA A 94 0.82 18.99 -0.67
C ALA A 94 1.92 20.07 -0.69
N THR A 95 2.69 20.12 -1.78
CA THR A 95 3.72 21.15 -2.01
C THR A 95 3.23 22.55 -1.60
N PRO A 96 4.00 23.35 -0.84
CA PRO A 96 3.57 24.63 -0.26
C PRO A 96 3.47 25.79 -1.28
N LEU A 97 3.15 25.52 -2.55
CA LEU A 97 2.99 26.56 -3.58
C LEU A 97 1.56 27.08 -3.76
N SER A 98 0.60 26.65 -2.94
CA SER A 98 -0.75 27.21 -2.99
C SER A 98 -1.42 27.20 -1.62
N GLN A 99 -0.91 28.05 -0.72
CA GLN A 99 -1.66 28.50 0.45
C GLN A 99 -2.65 29.62 0.03
N GLU A 100 -3.43 29.38 -1.02
CA GLU A 100 -4.71 30.05 -1.22
C GLU A 100 -5.79 29.05 -0.83
N GLN A 101 -6.23 29.16 0.41
CA GLN A 101 -7.42 28.49 0.93
C GLN A 101 -8.63 28.91 0.08
N SER A 102 -8.98 28.09 -0.90
CA SER A 102 -10.31 28.08 -1.51
C SER A 102 -10.96 26.73 -1.24
N ALA A 103 -12.12 26.78 -0.60
CA ALA A 103 -13.00 25.63 -0.40
C ALA A 103 -13.25 24.94 -1.76
N GLY A 104 -12.76 23.71 -1.92
CA GLY A 104 -12.94 22.93 -3.15
C GLY A 104 -11.69 22.22 -3.69
N CYS A 105 -10.53 22.33 -3.06
CA CYS A 105 -9.35 21.60 -3.51
C CYS A 105 -9.54 20.10 -3.27
N ALA A 106 -9.62 19.34 -4.37
CA ALA A 106 -9.83 17.90 -4.33
C ALA A 106 -8.66 17.20 -3.59
N PRO A 107 -8.95 16.17 -2.79
CA PRO A 107 -7.96 15.54 -1.90
C PRO A 107 -6.80 14.90 -2.69
N ASN A 108 -5.60 14.99 -2.13
CA ASN A 108 -4.41 14.35 -2.70
C ASN A 108 -4.64 12.82 -2.86
N PRO A 109 -4.49 12.24 -4.08
CA PRO A 109 -4.76 10.83 -4.31
C PRO A 109 -3.85 9.90 -3.49
N GLN A 110 -2.64 10.34 -3.14
CA GLN A 110 -1.77 9.59 -2.21
C GLN A 110 -2.37 9.51 -0.80
N VAL A 111 -2.97 10.60 -0.30
CA VAL A 111 -3.68 10.63 0.99
C VAL A 111 -4.90 9.71 0.97
N LEU A 112 -5.68 9.73 -0.12
CA LEU A 112 -6.84 8.84 -0.28
C LEU A 112 -6.41 7.37 -0.30
N PHE A 113 -5.37 7.06 -1.07
CA PHE A 113 -4.80 5.72 -1.13
C PHE A 113 -4.30 5.26 0.24
N ALA A 114 -3.49 6.08 0.91
CA ALA A 114 -2.94 5.78 2.23
C ALA A 114 -4.03 5.55 3.27
N ASN A 115 -5.07 6.40 3.30
CA ASN A 115 -6.21 6.23 4.20
C ASN A 115 -6.97 4.92 3.93
N SER A 116 -7.31 4.66 2.67
CA SER A 116 -8.04 3.45 2.28
C SER A 116 -7.25 2.19 2.64
N LEU A 117 -5.94 2.19 2.35
CA LEU A 117 -5.06 1.08 2.67
C LEU A 117 -4.91 0.89 4.19
N ALA A 118 -4.68 1.97 4.95
CA ALA A 118 -4.57 1.93 6.42
C ALA A 118 -5.83 1.33 7.05
N GLN A 119 -7.01 1.80 6.64
CA GLN A 119 -8.29 1.28 7.15
C GLN A 119 -8.48 -0.20 6.82
N ARG A 120 -8.20 -0.62 5.59
CA ARG A 120 -8.35 -2.02 5.17
C ARG A 120 -7.41 -2.93 5.96
N LEU A 121 -6.15 -2.51 6.13
CA LEU A 121 -5.16 -3.25 6.92
C LEU A 121 -5.57 -3.32 8.39
N ALA A 122 -5.91 -2.20 9.02
CA ALA A 122 -6.30 -2.17 10.43
C ALA A 122 -7.50 -3.08 10.71
N ARG A 123 -8.54 -3.05 9.85
CA ARG A 123 -9.70 -3.96 9.98
C ARG A 123 -9.33 -5.42 9.77
N ARG A 124 -8.41 -5.73 8.85
CA ARG A 124 -8.01 -7.12 8.58
C ARG A 124 -7.14 -7.66 9.72
N LEU A 125 -6.20 -6.86 10.20
CA LEU A 125 -5.27 -7.22 11.27
C LEU A 125 -5.97 -7.31 12.63
N GLU A 126 -6.93 -6.44 12.92
CA GLU A 126 -7.74 -6.54 14.14
C GLU A 126 -8.44 -7.90 14.22
N ARG A 127 -9.05 -8.37 13.14
CA ARG A 127 -9.69 -9.71 13.10
C ARG A 127 -8.70 -10.85 13.29
N THR A 128 -7.49 -10.70 12.74
CA THR A 128 -6.44 -11.72 12.84
C THR A 128 -5.83 -11.77 14.25
N CYS A 129 -5.55 -10.61 14.84
CA CYS A 129 -4.88 -10.47 16.14
C CYS A 129 -5.86 -10.45 17.31
N LYS A 130 -7.18 -10.37 17.04
CA LYS A 130 -8.27 -10.28 18.02
C LYS A 130 -8.03 -9.21 19.10
N SER A 131 -7.38 -8.13 18.72
CA SER A 131 -7.01 -7.03 19.61
C SER A 131 -6.92 -5.72 18.84
N GLY A 132 -6.92 -4.61 19.58
CA GLY A 132 -6.83 -3.28 18.97
C GLY A 132 -5.52 -3.08 18.22
N VAL A 133 -5.61 -2.62 16.97
CA VAL A 133 -4.50 -2.40 16.05
C VAL A 133 -4.46 -0.95 15.56
N ALA A 134 -3.25 -0.40 15.49
CA ALA A 134 -2.91 0.84 14.81
C ALA A 134 -2.09 0.53 13.54
N VAL A 135 -2.50 1.09 12.41
CA VAL A 135 -1.74 0.98 11.15
C VAL A 135 -1.49 2.37 10.60
N TYR A 136 -0.21 2.69 10.43
CA TYR A 136 0.29 3.89 9.76
C TYR A 136 0.67 3.49 8.34
N VAL A 137 0.23 4.25 7.35
CA VAL A 137 0.56 4.01 5.94
C VAL A 137 1.08 5.31 5.35
N ALA A 138 2.33 5.28 4.91
CA ALA A 138 2.96 6.31 4.10
C ALA A 138 3.02 5.86 2.63
N CYS A 139 2.64 6.73 1.69
CA CYS A 139 2.66 6.45 0.26
C CYS A 139 3.54 7.45 -0.48
N GLY A 140 4.71 6.98 -0.91
CA GLY A 140 5.78 7.71 -1.58
C GLY A 140 5.89 7.40 -3.07
N ILE A 141 4.76 7.33 -3.79
CA ILE A 141 4.75 7.06 -5.24
C ILE A 141 4.82 8.38 -5.99
N THR A 142 5.96 8.64 -6.64
CA THR A 142 6.29 9.93 -7.25
C THR A 142 6.32 9.94 -8.77
N SER A 143 6.25 8.78 -9.44
CA SER A 143 6.29 8.76 -10.90
C SER A 143 5.12 9.47 -11.56
N ASP A 144 5.30 9.80 -12.84
CA ASP A 144 4.26 10.36 -13.70
C ASP A 144 3.03 9.44 -13.81
N LYS A 145 3.19 8.14 -13.51
CA LYS A 145 2.11 7.13 -13.49
C LYS A 145 1.24 7.21 -12.24
N ARG A 146 1.50 8.16 -11.33
CA ARG A 146 0.75 8.34 -10.08
C ARG A 146 -0.76 8.44 -10.31
N VAL A 147 -1.20 9.14 -11.35
CA VAL A 147 -2.64 9.31 -11.64
C VAL A 147 -3.29 7.99 -12.04
N ASP A 148 -2.60 7.15 -12.81
CA ASP A 148 -3.12 5.84 -13.24
C ASP A 148 -3.18 4.85 -12.05
N LEU A 149 -2.16 4.89 -11.19
CA LEU A 149 -2.01 3.98 -10.07
C LEU A 149 -2.86 4.36 -8.84
N LEU A 150 -2.97 5.64 -8.54
CA LEU A 150 -3.62 6.16 -7.32
C LEU A 150 -4.96 6.85 -7.60
N GLY A 151 -5.29 7.04 -8.87
CA GLY A 151 -6.49 7.73 -9.31
C GLY A 151 -6.32 9.25 -9.32
N THR A 152 -7.45 9.91 -9.53
CA THR A 152 -7.53 11.37 -9.56
C THR A 152 -7.98 11.93 -8.21
N PRO A 153 -7.69 13.20 -7.91
CA PRO A 153 -8.22 13.89 -6.73
C PRO A 153 -9.75 13.84 -6.62
N ALA A 154 -10.46 13.74 -7.76
CA ALA A 154 -11.92 13.61 -7.81
C ALA A 154 -12.42 12.21 -7.38
N GLY A 155 -11.52 11.29 -7.00
CA GLY A 155 -11.86 9.94 -6.54
C GLY A 155 -12.20 8.95 -7.66
N TYR A 156 -12.06 9.37 -8.92
CA TYR A 156 -12.17 8.43 -10.05
C TYR A 156 -10.90 7.59 -10.12
N GLY A 157 -11.03 6.32 -9.73
CA GLY A 157 -10.03 5.28 -9.93
C GLY A 157 -10.37 4.46 -11.17
N SER A 158 -9.37 4.20 -12.01
CA SER A 158 -9.52 3.26 -13.12
C SER A 158 -9.54 1.81 -12.58
N SER A 159 -9.85 0.84 -13.45
CA SER A 159 -9.67 -0.57 -13.11
C SER A 159 -8.23 -0.88 -12.68
N VAL A 160 -7.25 -0.16 -13.26
CA VAL A 160 -5.83 -0.23 -12.91
C VAL A 160 -5.60 0.22 -11.47
N THR A 161 -6.17 1.35 -11.05
CA THR A 161 -6.08 1.87 -9.68
C THR A 161 -6.57 0.84 -8.65
N MET A 162 -7.72 0.23 -8.92
CA MET A 162 -8.30 -0.78 -8.02
C MET A 162 -7.49 -2.07 -7.96
N ARG A 163 -6.98 -2.54 -9.10
CA ARG A 163 -6.07 -3.70 -9.17
C ARG A 163 -4.76 -3.42 -8.43
N PHE A 164 -4.17 -2.24 -8.64
CA PHE A 164 -2.96 -1.82 -7.96
C PHE A 164 -3.12 -1.81 -6.44
N GLY A 165 -4.14 -1.14 -5.92
CA GLY A 165 -4.40 -1.10 -4.48
C GLY A 165 -4.70 -2.48 -3.88
N SER A 166 -5.32 -3.38 -4.66
CA SER A 166 -5.55 -4.76 -4.23
C SER A 166 -4.27 -5.58 -4.18
N GLU A 167 -3.37 -5.42 -5.16
CA GLU A 167 -2.08 -6.12 -5.19
C GLU A 167 -1.15 -5.64 -4.07
N VAL A 168 -1.11 -4.33 -3.82
CA VAL A 168 -0.38 -3.76 -2.66
C VAL A 168 -0.91 -4.33 -1.35
N PHE A 169 -2.24 -4.30 -1.15
CA PHE A 169 -2.85 -4.85 0.06
C PHE A 169 -2.52 -6.33 0.26
N LYS A 170 -2.64 -7.14 -0.81
CA LYS A 170 -2.33 -8.57 -0.79
C LYS A 170 -0.87 -8.81 -0.38
N ASN A 171 0.09 -8.14 -1.03
CA ASN A 171 1.51 -8.33 -0.74
C ASN A 171 1.89 -7.90 0.69
N ILE A 172 1.27 -6.84 1.22
CA ILE A 172 1.47 -6.41 2.62
C ILE A 172 0.93 -7.48 3.59
N MET A 173 -0.29 -7.98 3.34
CA MET A 173 -0.90 -8.99 4.20
C MET A 173 -0.11 -10.30 4.18
N GLU A 174 0.35 -10.74 3.02
CA GLU A 174 1.20 -11.93 2.89
C GLU A 174 2.52 -11.74 3.65
N LEU A 175 3.19 -10.59 3.49
CA LEU A 175 4.41 -10.26 4.23
C LEU A 175 4.17 -10.27 5.76
N MET A 176 3.08 -9.67 6.22
CA MET A 176 2.72 -9.68 7.64
C MET A 176 2.41 -11.09 8.16
N HIS A 177 1.70 -11.90 7.38
CA HIS A 177 1.38 -13.28 7.76
C HIS A 177 2.61 -14.20 7.78
N GLU A 178 3.54 -14.02 6.84
CA GLU A 178 4.72 -14.87 6.73
C GLU A 178 5.78 -14.52 7.77
N GLU A 179 6.02 -13.23 7.99
CA GLU A 179 7.18 -12.78 8.75
C GLU A 179 6.82 -12.21 10.13
N VAL A 180 5.65 -11.57 10.27
CA VAL A 180 5.31 -10.90 11.53
C VAL A 180 4.52 -11.82 12.45
N LEU A 181 3.52 -12.51 11.92
CA LEU A 181 2.56 -13.29 12.72
C LEU A 181 3.01 -14.73 12.99
N LYS A 182 3.96 -15.30 12.22
CA LYS A 182 4.48 -16.66 12.44
C LYS A 182 5.59 -16.73 13.49
N GLU A 183 6.38 -15.67 13.66
CA GLU A 183 7.56 -15.71 14.53
C GLU A 183 7.20 -15.87 16.02
N GLU A 184 6.05 -15.36 16.47
CA GLU A 184 5.68 -15.39 17.89
C GLU A 184 5.12 -16.73 18.39
N THR A 185 4.61 -17.62 17.52
CA THR A 185 4.19 -18.96 17.97
C THR A 185 5.37 -19.87 18.31
N THR A 186 6.60 -19.45 17.99
CA THR A 186 7.81 -20.26 18.20
C THR A 186 8.54 -19.90 19.49
N THR A 187 8.20 -18.79 20.14
CA THR A 187 8.92 -18.27 21.33
C THR A 187 8.32 -18.63 22.68
N GLU A 188 7.17 -19.31 22.77
CA GLU A 188 6.58 -19.75 24.05
C GLU A 188 6.98 -21.18 24.48
N GLY A 189 7.87 -21.86 23.75
CA GLY A 189 8.17 -23.28 23.96
C GLY A 189 9.40 -23.64 24.80
N ASP A 190 10.22 -22.68 25.27
CA ASP A 190 11.53 -23.00 25.85
C ASP A 190 11.86 -22.14 27.08
N VAL A 191 11.13 -22.35 28.18
CA VAL A 191 11.62 -22.06 29.54
C VAL A 191 11.18 -23.19 30.47
N THR A 192 11.93 -24.28 30.43
CA THR A 192 12.01 -25.24 31.55
C THR A 192 13.39 -25.12 32.15
N LEU A 193 13.50 -24.42 33.29
CA LEU A 193 14.47 -24.69 34.35
C LEU A 193 13.85 -24.29 35.71
#